data_AF-X1NZC5-F1
#
_entry.id   AF-X1NZC5-F1
#
_cell.length_a   1.000
_cell.length_b   1.000
_cell.length_c   1.000
_cell.angle_alpha   90.00
_cell.angle_beta   90.00
_cell.angle_gamma   90.00
#
_symmetry.space_group_name_H-M   'P 1'
#
loop_
_entity.id
_entity.type
_entity.pdbx_description
1 polymer ?
#
loop_
_entity_poly.entity_id
_entity_poly.type
_entity_poly.pdbx_seq_one_letter_code
_entity_poly.pdbx_strand_id
1 'polypeptide(L)'
;MGLYKREKINPFSGCLPLLIQLPVLLALYRVFWHGLQPEQMSLLYNFVPLPGAIDPTFFGIVNLAQPNIIMAILAGILQFIQTKMLTPKQKADKKQDSNFANQMQKQMQYFMPVFMVLILFRLPSAIGLYWLTTTLFTIVQQYVILRKKND
;
A
#
# COMPACT_ATOMS: atom_id res chain seq x y z
N MET A 1 19.83 -4.58 23.42
CA MET A 1 19.77 -5.41 22.18
C MET A 1 19.98 -6.91 22.40
N GLY A 2 20.44 -7.37 23.57
CA GLY A 2 20.69 -8.80 23.82
C GLY A 2 19.45 -9.70 23.70
N LEU A 3 18.27 -9.22 24.10
CA LEU A 3 17.01 -9.99 23.99
C LEU A 3 16.60 -10.24 22.53
N TYR A 4 16.58 -9.18 21.69
CA TYR A 4 16.28 -9.30 20.25
C TYR A 4 17.24 -10.22 19.50
N LYS A 5 18.53 -10.20 19.90
CA LYS A 5 19.56 -11.07 19.30
C LYS A 5 19.41 -12.53 19.73
N ARG A 6 18.93 -12.80 20.95
CA ARG A 6 18.62 -14.15 21.46
C ARG A 6 17.37 -14.73 20.81
N GLU A 7 16.31 -13.92 20.68
CA GLU A 7 15.04 -14.33 20.06
C GLU A 7 15.05 -14.24 18.51
N LYS A 8 16.17 -13.83 17.90
CA LYS A 8 16.32 -13.60 16.45
C LYS A 8 15.24 -12.68 15.85
N ILE A 9 14.79 -11.69 16.61
CA ILE A 9 13.76 -10.72 16.18
C ILE A 9 14.45 -9.45 15.67
N ASN A 10 14.13 -9.03 14.44
CA ASN A 10 14.68 -7.80 13.86
C ASN A 10 13.74 -6.60 14.15
N PRO A 11 14.20 -5.55 14.84
CA PRO A 11 13.39 -4.37 15.13
C PRO A 11 12.96 -3.60 13.86
N PHE A 12 13.66 -3.78 12.74
CA PHE A 12 13.33 -3.15 11.46
C PHE A 12 12.38 -3.98 10.57
N SER A 13 11.94 -5.16 11.03
CA SER A 13 10.99 -5.98 10.26
C SER A 13 9.68 -5.27 9.93
N GLY A 14 9.30 -4.24 10.70
CA GLY A 14 8.11 -3.43 10.44
C GLY A 14 8.24 -2.45 9.26
N CYS A 15 9.43 -1.92 8.97
CA CYS A 15 9.64 -0.98 7.86
C CYS A 15 10.19 -1.64 6.60
N LEU A 16 10.70 -2.86 6.70
CA LEU A 16 11.23 -3.63 5.57
C LEU A 16 10.21 -3.80 4.41
N PRO A 17 8.91 -4.07 4.63
CA PRO A 17 7.94 -4.17 3.55
C PRO A 17 7.81 -2.86 2.75
N LEU A 18 7.87 -1.72 3.44
CA LEU A 18 7.80 -0.41 2.79
C LEU A 18 8.99 -0.18 1.87
N LEU A 19 10.19 -0.55 2.32
CA LEU A 19 11.42 -0.43 1.52
C LEU A 19 11.37 -1.27 0.25
N ILE A 20 10.83 -2.49 0.33
CA ILE A 20 10.65 -3.36 -0.84
C ILE A 20 9.53 -2.83 -1.77
N GLN A 21 8.55 -2.11 -1.22
CA GLN A 21 7.46 -1.53 -1.98
C GLN A 21 7.85 -0.26 -2.75
N LEU A 22 8.85 0.50 -2.28
CA LEU A 22 9.29 1.75 -2.92
C LEU A 22 9.72 1.59 -4.38
N PRO A 23 10.55 0.61 -4.78
CA PRO A 23 10.91 0.39 -6.19
C PRO A 23 9.69 0.17 -7.10
N VAL A 24 8.72 -0.62 -6.65
CA VAL A 24 7.49 -0.90 -7.40
C VAL A 24 6.67 0.37 -7.58
N LEU A 25 6.56 1.18 -6.51
CA LEU A 25 5.85 2.45 -6.57
C LEU A 25 6.51 3.45 -7.53
N LEU A 26 7.84 3.54 -7.51
CA LEU A 26 8.59 4.42 -8.42
C LEU A 26 8.43 3.98 -9.88
N ALA A 27 8.43 2.68 -10.14
CA ALA A 27 8.19 2.14 -11.47
C ALA A 27 6.78 2.49 -11.98
N LEU A 28 5.75 2.24 -11.17
CA LEU A 28 4.37 2.58 -11.51
C LEU A 28 4.18 4.09 -11.71
N TYR A 29 4.77 4.90 -10.83
CA TYR A 29 4.76 6.36 -10.99
C TYR A 29 5.36 6.76 -12.33
N ARG A 30 6.54 6.24 -12.70
CA ARG A 30 7.20 6.58 -13.96
C ARG A 30 6.37 6.19 -15.19
N VAL A 31 5.72 5.02 -15.14
CA VAL A 31 4.87 4.53 -16.24
C VAL A 31 3.62 5.40 -16.42
N PHE A 32 2.92 5.75 -15.35
CA PHE A 32 1.68 6.54 -15.50
C PHE A 32 1.94 8.04 -15.65
N TRP A 33 3.09 8.53 -15.20
CA TRP A 33 3.46 9.94 -15.30
C TRP A 33 4.11 10.30 -16.63
N HIS A 34 5.02 9.47 -17.16
CA HIS A 34 5.71 9.71 -18.43
C HIS A 34 5.40 8.65 -19.50
N GLY A 35 5.08 7.42 -19.10
CA GLY A 35 4.91 6.25 -19.99
C GLY A 35 3.78 6.32 -21.01
N LEU A 36 2.79 7.19 -20.78
CA LEU A 36 1.61 7.31 -21.64
C LEU A 36 1.73 8.45 -22.67
N GLN A 37 2.87 9.12 -22.73
CA GLN A 37 3.09 10.19 -23.70
C GLN A 37 3.25 9.63 -25.12
N PRO A 38 2.72 10.31 -26.16
CA PRO A 38 2.83 9.88 -27.56
C PRO A 38 4.28 9.65 -28.02
N GLU A 39 5.23 10.41 -27.47
CA GLU A 39 6.66 10.28 -27.77
C GLU A 39 7.20 8.89 -27.41
N GLN A 40 6.73 8.29 -26.31
CA GLN A 40 7.14 6.95 -25.89
C GLN A 40 6.50 5.84 -26.72
N MET A 41 5.45 6.15 -27.49
CA MET A 41 4.84 5.19 -28.41
C MET A 41 5.74 4.88 -29.61
N SER A 42 6.76 5.70 -29.87
CA SER A 42 7.81 5.37 -30.84
C SER A 42 8.72 4.21 -30.40
N LEU A 43 8.73 3.88 -29.09
CA LEU A 43 9.48 2.75 -28.52
C LEU A 43 8.66 1.44 -28.54
N LEU A 44 7.45 1.45 -29.11
CA LEU A 44 6.67 0.23 -29.27
C LEU A 44 7.40 -0.76 -30.18
N TYR A 45 7.26 -2.04 -29.87
CA TYR A 45 7.75 -3.08 -30.76
C TYR A 45 7.04 -2.99 -32.12
N ASN A 46 7.76 -3.31 -33.20
CA ASN A 46 7.25 -3.22 -34.58
C ASN A 46 5.94 -3.99 -34.83
N PHE A 47 5.61 -4.99 -34.00
CA PHE A 47 4.38 -5.78 -34.10
C PHE A 47 3.19 -5.19 -33.34
N VAL A 48 3.38 -4.10 -32.57
CA VAL A 48 2.30 -3.43 -31.85
C VAL A 48 1.83 -2.22 -32.67
N PRO A 49 0.58 -2.20 -33.15
CA PRO A 49 0.06 -1.06 -33.91
C PRO A 49 0.04 0.18 -33.02
N LEU A 50 0.49 1.33 -33.54
CA LEU A 50 0.44 2.59 -32.81
C LEU A 50 -1.04 2.97 -32.56
N PRO A 51 -1.50 3.01 -31.31
CA PRO A 51 -2.88 3.36 -31.01
C PRO A 51 -3.14 4.87 -31.11
N GLY A 52 -2.09 5.69 -31.30
CA GLY A 52 -2.18 7.15 -31.39
C GLY A 52 -2.43 7.79 -30.02
N ALA A 53 -3.63 7.64 -29.47
CA ALA A 53 -3.99 8.11 -28.13
C ALA A 53 -4.40 6.93 -27.25
N ILE A 54 -3.68 6.74 -26.15
CA ILE A 54 -4.09 5.78 -25.12
C ILE A 54 -5.13 6.46 -24.24
N ASP A 55 -6.29 5.84 -24.10
CA ASP A 55 -7.27 6.23 -23.09
C ASP A 55 -6.95 5.53 -21.76
N PRO A 56 -6.48 6.25 -20.72
CA PRO A 56 -6.15 5.68 -19.43
C PRO A 56 -7.37 5.50 -18.52
N THR A 57 -8.60 5.54 -19.05
CA THR A 57 -9.81 5.35 -18.24
C THR A 57 -10.02 3.90 -17.81
N PHE A 58 -10.16 3.73 -16.50
CA PHE A 58 -10.49 2.48 -15.84
C PHE A 58 -12.01 2.36 -15.69
N PHE A 59 -12.56 1.27 -16.25
CA PHE A 59 -14.01 1.00 -16.34
C PHE A 59 -14.84 2.15 -16.93
N GLY A 60 -14.22 3.05 -17.70
CA GLY A 60 -14.88 4.25 -18.25
C GLY A 60 -15.24 5.33 -17.22
N ILE A 61 -14.83 5.17 -15.96
CA ILE A 61 -15.25 6.05 -14.84
C ILE A 61 -14.05 6.76 -14.21
N VAL A 62 -12.86 6.12 -14.18
CA VAL A 62 -11.70 6.64 -13.44
C VAL A 62 -10.50 6.82 -14.36
N ASN A 63 -10.05 8.05 -14.59
CA ASN A 63 -8.81 8.29 -15.33
C ASN A 63 -7.58 7.95 -14.46
N LEU A 64 -6.81 6.92 -14.85
CA LEU A 64 -5.66 6.42 -14.10
C LEU A 64 -4.44 7.34 -14.12
N ALA A 65 -4.31 8.18 -15.16
CA ALA A 65 -3.21 9.12 -15.30
C ALA A 65 -3.37 10.37 -14.42
N GLN A 66 -4.60 10.66 -13.97
CA GLN A 66 -4.90 11.83 -13.14
C GLN A 66 -5.15 11.46 -11.67
N PRO A 67 -4.96 12.40 -10.73
CA PRO A 67 -5.35 12.21 -9.34
C PRO A 67 -6.86 11.98 -9.20
N ASN A 68 -7.24 11.09 -8.28
CA ASN A 68 -8.65 10.81 -7.97
C ASN A 68 -8.86 10.69 -6.46
N ILE A 69 -9.69 11.58 -5.92
CA ILE A 69 -9.94 11.71 -4.48
C ILE A 69 -10.67 10.47 -3.94
N ILE A 70 -11.61 9.91 -4.72
CA ILE A 70 -12.38 8.73 -4.33
C ILE A 70 -11.43 7.55 -4.13
N MET A 71 -10.49 7.36 -5.07
CA MET A 71 -9.47 6.31 -4.98
C MET A 71 -8.54 6.51 -3.77
N ALA A 72 -8.12 7.75 -3.51
CA ALA A 72 -7.29 8.08 -2.35
C ALA A 72 -7.99 7.74 -1.03
N ILE A 73 -9.25 8.16 -0.86
CA ILE A 73 -10.04 7.89 0.35
C ILE A 73 -10.27 6.38 0.51
N LEU A 74 -10.67 5.68 -0.55
CA LEU A 74 -10.87 4.23 -0.51
C LEU A 74 -9.59 3.52 -0.11
N ALA A 75 -8.44 3.91 -0.65
CA ALA A 75 -7.15 3.33 -0.30
C ALA A 75 -6.84 3.55 1.19
N GLY A 76 -7.10 4.74 1.72
CA GLY A 76 -6.95 5.04 3.14
C GLY A 76 -7.84 4.18 4.04
N ILE A 77 -9.13 4.03 3.70
CA ILE A 77 -10.07 3.20 4.46
C ILE A 77 -9.61 1.75 4.47
N LEU A 78 -9.25 1.20 3.31
CA LEU A 78 -8.77 -0.18 3.20
C LEU A 78 -7.49 -0.39 4.00
N GLN A 79 -6.57 0.57 3.93
CA GLN A 79 -5.32 0.56 4.66
C GLN A 79 -5.55 0.59 6.17
N PHE A 80 -6.54 1.36 6.65
CA PHE A 80 -6.93 1.36 8.06
C PHE A 80 -7.49 0.01 8.50
N ILE A 81 -8.32 -0.64 7.68
CA ILE A 81 -8.85 -1.97 7.96
C ILE A 81 -7.70 -2.99 8.05
N GLN A 82 -6.76 -2.94 7.10
CA GLN A 82 -5.58 -3.80 7.07
C GLN A 82 -4.72 -3.63 8.35
N THR A 83 -4.37 -2.40 8.72
CA THR A 83 -3.54 -2.16 9.92
C THR A 83 -4.27 -2.56 11.20
N LYS A 84 -5.58 -2.33 11.28
CA LYS A 84 -6.41 -2.77 12.40
C LYS A 84 -6.44 -4.30 12.54
N MET A 85 -6.49 -5.03 11.43
CA MET A 85 -6.48 -6.49 11.44
C MET A 85 -5.11 -7.08 11.80
N LEU A 86 -4.03 -6.39 11.43
CA LEU A 86 -2.66 -6.77 11.78
C LEU A 86 -2.26 -6.40 13.20
N THR A 87 -3.02 -5.53 13.88
CA THR A 87 -2.74 -5.12 15.25
C THR A 87 -3.21 -6.21 16.23
N PRO A 88 -2.29 -6.95 16.90
CA PRO A 88 -2.67 -7.98 17.85
C PRO A 88 -3.52 -7.40 18.99
N LYS A 89 -4.65 -8.07 19.28
CA LYS A 89 -5.43 -7.81 20.50
C LYS A 89 -4.56 -8.22 21.68
N GLN A 90 -4.10 -7.25 22.47
CA GLN A 90 -3.34 -7.55 23.67
C GLN A 90 -4.21 -8.30 24.66
N LYS A 91 -3.71 -9.46 25.13
CA LYS A 91 -4.25 -10.10 26.33
C LYS A 91 -3.94 -9.18 27.51
N ALA A 92 -4.96 -8.91 28.32
CA ALA A 92 -4.95 -7.97 29.43
C ALA A 92 -4.12 -8.46 30.62
N ASP A 93 -2.85 -8.79 30.39
CA ASP A 93 -1.96 -9.22 31.46
C ASP A 93 -0.55 -8.63 31.31
N LYS A 94 -0.27 -7.75 32.29
CA LYS A 94 1.04 -7.39 32.88
C LYS A 94 1.90 -6.30 32.23
N LYS A 95 1.94 -5.19 33.00
CA LYS A 95 3.08 -4.35 33.39
C LYS A 95 3.68 -3.40 32.34
N GLN A 96 3.23 -2.14 32.44
CA GLN A 96 3.94 -0.84 32.46
C GLN A 96 5.02 -0.50 31.41
N ASP A 97 5.78 -1.44 30.85
CA ASP A 97 6.73 -1.22 29.75
C ASP A 97 6.06 -1.29 28.36
N SER A 98 4.82 -1.79 28.30
CA SER A 98 4.00 -1.90 27.10
C SER A 98 3.45 -0.57 26.58
N ASN A 99 3.48 0.51 27.37
CA ASN A 99 2.77 1.75 27.04
C ASN A 99 3.34 2.44 25.80
N PHE A 100 4.67 2.56 25.67
CA PHE A 100 5.29 3.25 24.53
C PHE A 100 5.10 2.48 23.22
N ALA A 101 5.36 1.16 23.22
CA ALA A 101 5.20 0.32 22.03
C ALA A 101 3.73 0.29 21.55
N ASN A 102 2.78 0.22 22.49
CA ASN A 102 1.34 0.25 22.18
C ASN A 102 0.90 1.58 21.61
N GLN A 103 1.42 2.68 22.16
CA GLN A 103 1.07 4.02 21.72
C GLN A 103 1.67 4.30 20.33
N MET A 104 2.89 3.85 20.07
CA MET A 104 3.52 3.90 18.75
C MET A 104 2.72 3.08 17.72
N GLN A 105 2.26 1.88 18.09
CA GLN A 105 1.45 1.04 17.21
C GLN A 105 0.07 1.65 16.92
N LYS A 106 -0.61 2.18 17.94
CA LYS A 106 -1.87 2.92 17.75
C LYS A 106 -1.68 4.16 16.90
N GLN A 107 -0.62 4.94 17.12
CA GLN A 107 -0.31 6.10 16.29
C GLN A 107 -0.13 5.68 14.83
N MET A 108 0.63 4.61 14.57
CA MET A 108 0.85 4.11 13.22
C MET A 108 -0.44 3.61 12.56
N GLN A 109 -1.38 3.04 13.33
CA GLN A 109 -2.69 2.59 12.84
C GLN A 109 -3.51 3.74 12.23
N TYR A 110 -3.50 4.93 12.84
CA TYR A 110 -4.28 6.08 12.37
C TYR A 110 -3.48 7.03 11.47
N PHE A 111 -2.22 7.27 11.80
CA PHE A 111 -1.36 8.20 11.09
C PHE A 111 -1.06 7.71 9.67
N MET A 112 -0.70 6.44 9.51
CA MET A 112 -0.30 5.91 8.19
C MET A 112 -1.44 6.04 7.17
N PRO A 113 -2.68 5.56 7.44
CA PRO A 113 -3.77 5.71 6.48
C PRO A 113 -4.05 7.16 6.09
N VAL A 114 -4.01 8.09 7.05
CA VAL A 114 -4.24 9.52 6.76
C VAL A 114 -3.12 10.10 5.90
N PHE A 115 -1.86 9.85 6.28
CA PHE A 115 -0.69 10.28 5.52
C PHE A 115 -0.72 9.76 4.09
N MET A 116 -1.16 8.52 3.92
CA MET A 116 -1.27 7.89 2.63
C MET A 116 -2.35 8.51 1.74
N VAL A 117 -3.51 8.88 2.30
CA VAL A 117 -4.55 9.64 1.57
C VAL A 117 -3.99 10.98 1.08
N LEU A 118 -3.23 11.69 1.92
CA LEU A 118 -2.64 12.98 1.56
C LEU A 118 -1.64 12.86 0.40
N ILE A 119 -0.85 11.78 0.36
CA ILE A 119 0.05 11.49 -0.75
C ILE A 119 -0.75 11.17 -2.02
N LEU A 120 -1.71 10.25 -1.95
CA LEU A 120 -2.48 9.85 -3.13
C LEU A 120 -3.34 10.97 -3.70
N PHE A 121 -3.71 11.96 -2.90
CA PHE A 121 -4.42 13.13 -3.38
C PHE A 121 -3.66 13.90 -4.47
N ARG A 122 -2.33 13.82 -4.50
CA ARG A 122 -1.48 14.49 -5.48
C ARG A 122 -0.94 13.57 -6.58
N LEU A 123 -1.04 12.26 -6.38
CA LEU A 123 -0.47 11.27 -7.29
C LEU A 123 -1.52 10.72 -8.28
N PRO A 124 -1.09 10.19 -9.43
CA PRO A 124 -1.99 9.50 -10.37
C PRO A 124 -2.80 8.40 -9.68
N SER A 125 -4.07 8.30 -10.01
CA SER A 125 -4.99 7.33 -9.38
C SER A 125 -4.62 5.87 -9.67
N ALA A 126 -3.79 5.60 -10.69
CA ALA A 126 -3.13 4.33 -10.89
C ALA A 126 -2.39 3.81 -9.65
N ILE A 127 -1.69 4.69 -8.92
CA ILE A 127 -0.97 4.34 -7.69
C ILE A 127 -1.98 4.01 -6.59
N GLY A 128 -3.10 4.73 -6.53
CA GLY A 128 -4.21 4.43 -5.63
C GLY A 128 -4.84 3.06 -5.92
N LEU A 129 -5.03 2.71 -7.19
CA LEU A 129 -5.54 1.39 -7.60
C LEU A 129 -4.57 0.26 -7.23
N TYR A 130 -3.27 0.45 -7.45
CA TYR A 130 -2.24 -0.48 -7.01
C TYR A 130 -2.28 -0.70 -5.50
N TRP A 131 -2.44 0.37 -4.73
CA TRP A 131 -2.49 0.27 -3.28
C TRP A 131 -3.75 -0.47 -2.82
N LEU A 132 -4.91 -0.15 -3.41
CA LEU A 132 -6.18 -0.83 -3.13
C LEU A 132 -6.08 -2.33 -3.37
N THR A 133 -5.58 -2.72 -4.54
CA THR A 133 -5.46 -4.14 -4.92
C THR A 133 -4.49 -4.89 -4.02
N THR A 134 -3.34 -4.31 -3.70
CA THR A 134 -2.33 -4.91 -2.80
C THR A 134 -2.84 -5.03 -1.36
N THR A 135 -3.49 -3.99 -0.86
CA THR A 135 -4.08 -3.99 0.48
C THR A 135 -5.23 -5.00 0.58
N LEU A 136 -6.10 -5.06 -0.43
CA LEU A 136 -7.18 -6.06 -0.50
C LEU A 136 -6.62 -7.49 -0.49
N PHE A 137 -5.60 -7.76 -1.31
CA PHE A 137 -4.93 -9.06 -1.34
C PHE A 137 -4.35 -9.42 0.03
N THR A 138 -3.68 -8.46 0.68
CA THR A 138 -3.10 -8.68 2.02
C THR A 138 -4.18 -8.95 3.07
N ILE A 139 -5.32 -8.25 3.00
CA ILE A 139 -6.45 -8.49 3.90
C ILE A 139 -6.98 -9.91 3.70
N VAL A 140 -7.20 -10.33 2.46
CA VAL A 140 -7.68 -11.69 2.14
C VAL A 140 -6.68 -12.73 2.63
N GLN A 141 -5.39 -12.56 2.31
CA GLN A 141 -4.33 -13.46 2.76
C GLN A 141 -4.31 -13.58 4.29
N GLN A 142 -4.34 -12.44 4.99
CA GLN A 142 -4.28 -12.41 6.44
C GLN A 142 -5.54 -13.02 7.07
N TYR A 143 -6.71 -12.82 6.47
CA TYR A 143 -7.95 -13.44 6.90
C TYR A 143 -7.88 -14.97 6.79
N VAL A 144 -7.39 -15.51 5.67
CA VAL A 144 -7.22 -16.96 5.47
C VAL A 144 -6.22 -17.56 6.47
N ILE A 145 -5.09 -16.90 6.70
CA ILE A 145 -4.05 -17.35 7.63
C ILE A 145 -4.56 -17.34 9.08
N LEU A 146 -5.23 -16.26 9.51
CA LEU A 146 -5.77 -16.15 10.86
C LEU A 146 -6.90 -17.14 11.12
N ARG A 147 -7.71 -17.46 10.11
CA ARG A 147 -8.75 -18.50 10.21
C ARG A 147 -8.12 -19.87 10.45
N LYS A 148 -7.09 -20.25 9.69
CA LYS A 148 -6.38 -21.54 9.84
C LYS A 148 -5.72 -21.73 11.21
N LYS A 149 -5.39 -20.64 11.92
CA LYS A 149 -4.76 -20.72 13.26
C LYS A 149 -5.78 -20.96 14.39
N ASN A 150 -7.06 -20.70 14.13
CA ASN A 150 -8.13 -20.88 15.10
C ASN A 150 -8.84 -22.24 14.98
N ASP A 151 -8.52 -23.02 13.94
CA ASP A 151 -8.87 -24.44 13.77
C ASP A 151 -7.71 -25.33 14.24
#